data_AF-L8HKB3-F1
#
_entry.id   AF-L8HKB3-F1
#
_cell.length_a   1.000
_cell.length_b   1.000
_cell.length_c   1.000
_cell.angle_alpha   90.00
_cell.angle_beta   90.00
_cell.angle_gamma   90.00
#
_symmetry.space_group_name_H-M   'P 1'
#
loop_
_entity.id
_entity.type
_entity.pdbx_description
1 polymer ?
#
loop_
_entity_poly.entity_id
_entity_poly.type
_entity_poly.pdbx_seq_one_letter_code
_entity_poly.pdbx_strand_id
1 'polypeptide(L)'
;MSFTPPAGMDKACIPGDVDNGEKLFKARCTQCHTINKGGGNKQGPNLYGLIGRKSGMVPDYKYSPANKNAGVTWTNDTLYNYLENPKKYIPKTKMAFAGFKAPQDRADVTAYIVKAAQE
;
A
#
# COMPACT_ATOMS: atom_id res chain seq x y z
N MET A 1 -28.89 20.37 -5.08
CA MET A 1 -27.67 20.49 -5.89
C MET A 1 -27.18 19.08 -6.22
N SER A 2 -27.32 18.64 -7.46
CA SER A 2 -26.86 17.31 -7.90
C SER A 2 -25.39 17.41 -8.29
N PHE A 3 -24.50 16.88 -7.44
CA PHE A 3 -23.09 16.74 -7.78
C PHE A 3 -22.91 15.49 -8.62
N THR A 4 -22.62 15.66 -9.91
CA THR A 4 -22.13 14.58 -10.78
C THR A 4 -20.60 14.53 -10.64
N PRO A 5 -20.01 13.45 -10.11
CA PRO A 5 -18.56 13.34 -10.02
C PRO A 5 -17.93 13.14 -11.41
N PRO A 6 -16.74 13.69 -11.66
CA PRO A 6 -16.04 13.54 -12.94
C PRO A 6 -15.58 12.10 -13.15
N ALA A 7 -15.60 11.65 -14.41
CA ALA A 7 -15.07 10.35 -14.82
C ALA A 7 -13.57 10.27 -14.51
N GLY A 8 -13.20 9.31 -13.64
CA GLY A 8 -11.85 9.14 -13.09
C GLY A 8 -11.80 8.80 -11.59
N MET A 9 -12.95 8.69 -10.92
CA MET A 9 -13.07 8.19 -9.54
C MET A 9 -13.37 6.68 -9.54
N ASP A 10 -12.45 5.85 -9.97
CA ASP A 10 -12.66 4.40 -10.00
C ASP A 10 -12.20 3.70 -8.71
N LYS A 11 -13.18 3.29 -7.89
CA LYS A 11 -13.13 2.23 -6.85
C LYS A 11 -12.52 2.53 -5.47
N ALA A 12 -12.16 3.76 -5.14
CA ALA A 12 -12.05 4.23 -3.75
C ALA A 12 -13.41 4.71 -3.17
N CYS A 13 -14.52 4.01 -3.46
CA CYS A 13 -15.87 4.42 -3.03
C CYS A 13 -16.07 4.34 -1.50
N ILE A 14 -15.15 3.67 -0.79
CA ILE A 14 -15.16 3.61 0.66
C ILE A 14 -14.23 4.72 1.18
N PRO A 15 -14.77 5.75 1.86
CA PRO A 15 -13.92 6.73 2.54
C PRO A 15 -13.10 6.00 3.61
N GLY A 16 -11.78 6.13 3.52
CA GLY A 16 -10.85 5.57 4.48
C GLY A 16 -10.66 6.48 5.68
N ASP A 17 -10.73 5.90 6.88
CA ASP A 17 -10.38 6.55 8.14
C ASP A 17 -8.87 6.42 8.40
N VAL A 18 -8.17 7.54 8.38
CA VAL A 18 -6.71 7.60 8.56
C VAL A 18 -6.28 7.19 9.97
N ASP A 19 -7.07 7.51 11.00
CA ASP A 19 -6.73 7.20 12.39
C ASP A 19 -6.86 5.70 12.66
N ASN A 20 -7.90 5.07 12.10
CA ASN A 20 -8.02 3.62 12.11
C ASN A 20 -6.98 2.95 11.20
N GLY A 21 -6.69 3.54 10.05
CA GLY A 21 -5.62 3.11 9.16
C GLY A 21 -4.25 3.10 9.83
N GLU A 22 -3.95 4.10 10.65
CA GLU A 22 -2.72 4.18 11.44
C GLU A 22 -2.64 3.03 12.44
N LYS A 23 -3.72 2.73 13.16
CA LYS A 23 -3.77 1.60 14.10
C LYS A 23 -3.52 0.27 13.39
N LEU A 24 -4.16 0.07 12.24
CA LEU A 24 -3.98 -1.13 11.41
C LEU A 24 -2.54 -1.24 10.90
N PHE A 25 -1.96 -0.13 10.43
CA PHE A 25 -0.58 -0.07 9.97
C PHE A 25 0.40 -0.39 11.12
N LYS A 26 0.19 0.19 12.29
CA LYS A 26 0.96 -0.11 13.51
C LYS A 26 0.90 -1.59 13.85
N ALA A 27 -0.30 -2.18 13.85
CA ALA A 27 -0.50 -3.58 14.22
C ALA A 27 0.03 -4.58 13.18
N ARG A 28 0.01 -4.26 11.88
CA ARG A 28 0.24 -5.25 10.81
C ARG A 28 1.42 -4.95 9.89
N CYS A 29 1.91 -3.72 9.85
CA CYS A 29 2.88 -3.26 8.85
C CYS A 29 4.20 -2.78 9.46
N THR A 30 4.19 -2.11 10.62
CA THR A 30 5.40 -1.47 11.20
C THR A 30 6.51 -2.42 11.61
N GLN A 31 6.20 -3.70 11.85
CA GLN A 31 7.19 -4.75 12.10
C GLN A 31 8.13 -4.90 10.90
N CYS A 32 7.59 -4.78 9.68
CA CYS A 32 8.33 -5.01 8.44
C CYS A 32 8.65 -3.72 7.69
N HIS A 33 7.91 -2.63 7.92
CA HIS A 33 8.03 -1.42 7.11
C HIS A 33 8.27 -0.18 7.97
N THR A 34 9.03 0.74 7.40
CA THR A 34 9.05 2.15 7.78
C THR A 34 8.29 2.93 6.70
N ILE A 35 7.69 4.07 7.07
CA ILE A 35 6.92 4.89 6.13
C ILE A 35 7.44 6.33 6.04
N ASN A 36 8.12 6.81 7.07
CA ASN A 36 8.67 8.16 7.14
C ASN A 36 9.82 8.37 6.14
N LYS A 37 10.00 9.62 5.72
CA LYS A 37 11.14 10.08 4.92
C LYS A 37 12.48 9.71 5.54
N GLY A 38 13.36 9.10 4.75
CA GLY A 38 14.68 8.67 5.22
C GLY A 38 14.66 7.46 6.16
N GLY A 39 13.50 6.84 6.37
CA GLY A 39 13.39 5.61 7.14
C GLY A 39 14.15 4.45 6.50
N GLY A 40 14.88 3.68 7.30
CA GLY A 40 15.61 2.52 6.82
C GLY A 40 14.71 1.37 6.36
N ASN A 41 15.25 0.52 5.48
CA ASN A 41 14.64 -0.76 5.13
C ASN A 41 14.69 -1.72 6.34
N LYS A 42 13.61 -2.47 6.59
CA LYS A 42 13.57 -3.54 7.60
C LYS A 42 13.43 -4.89 6.89
N GLN A 43 12.53 -5.75 7.38
CA GLN A 43 12.16 -6.98 6.68
C GLN A 43 11.44 -6.71 5.34
N GLY A 44 10.78 -5.55 5.24
CA GLY A 44 10.22 -4.96 4.03
C GLY A 44 10.90 -3.62 3.67
N PRO A 45 10.69 -3.12 2.45
CA PRO A 45 11.24 -1.84 2.02
C PRO A 45 10.58 -0.66 2.72
N ASN A 46 11.26 0.48 2.76
CA ASN A 46 10.65 1.75 3.15
C ASN A 46 9.52 2.14 2.17
N LEU A 47 8.41 2.61 2.74
CA LEU A 47 7.18 2.97 2.02
C LEU A 47 7.07 4.48 1.74
N TYR A 48 8.06 5.29 2.11
CA TYR A 48 8.08 6.70 1.73
C TYR A 48 8.11 6.84 0.21
N GLY A 49 7.33 7.77 -0.32
CA GLY A 49 7.17 8.01 -1.74
C GLY A 49 6.67 6.77 -2.51
N LEU A 50 5.83 5.94 -1.88
CA LEU A 50 5.29 4.74 -2.52
C LEU A 50 4.37 5.10 -3.70
N ILE A 51 3.48 6.07 -3.52
CA ILE A 51 2.47 6.42 -4.51
C ILE A 51 3.15 7.03 -5.76
N GLY A 52 2.78 6.54 -6.94
CA GLY A 52 3.37 6.86 -8.24
C GLY A 52 4.64 6.07 -8.57
N ARG A 53 5.24 5.36 -7.61
CA ARG A 53 6.45 4.55 -7.82
C ARG A 53 6.12 3.17 -8.38
N LYS A 54 7.01 2.61 -9.20
CA LYS A 54 6.91 1.22 -9.66
C LYS A 54 7.34 0.23 -8.57
N SER A 55 6.77 -0.97 -8.60
CA SER A 55 7.14 -2.07 -7.72
C SER A 55 8.62 -2.44 -7.88
N GLY A 56 9.25 -2.84 -6.77
CA GLY A 56 10.64 -3.30 -6.80
C GLY A 56 11.72 -2.22 -6.97
N MET A 57 11.39 -0.93 -6.79
CA MET A 57 12.29 0.19 -7.11
C MET A 57 12.95 0.87 -5.90
N VAL A 58 12.65 0.47 -4.65
CA VAL A 58 13.32 1.10 -3.49
C VAL A 58 14.81 0.74 -3.51
N PRO A 59 15.71 1.74 -3.45
CA PRO A 59 17.14 1.49 -3.41
C PRO A 59 17.52 0.66 -2.18
N ASP A 60 18.57 -0.15 -2.33
CA ASP A 60 19.17 -0.94 -1.25
C ASP A 60 18.23 -1.98 -0.60
N TYR A 61 17.09 -2.30 -1.22
CA TYR A 61 16.21 -3.40 -0.80
C TYR A 61 16.27 -4.60 -1.76
N LYS A 62 16.48 -5.80 -1.21
CA LYS A 62 16.54 -7.05 -1.98
C LYS A 62 15.14 -7.61 -2.27
N TYR A 63 14.47 -7.05 -3.26
CA TYR A 63 13.18 -7.55 -3.75
C TYR A 63 13.27 -8.97 -4.33
N SER A 64 12.15 -9.71 -4.27
CA SER A 64 12.03 -10.95 -5.04
C SER A 64 11.96 -10.66 -6.53
N PRO A 65 12.38 -11.60 -7.41
CA PRO A 65 12.24 -11.44 -8.85
C PRO A 65 10.81 -11.13 -9.26
N ALA A 66 9.82 -11.73 -8.59
CA ALA A 66 8.41 -11.47 -8.83
C ALA A 66 8.02 -10.00 -8.58
N ASN A 67 8.48 -9.39 -7.49
CA ASN A 67 8.13 -8.00 -7.19
C ASN A 67 8.85 -7.00 -8.12
N LYS A 68 10.11 -7.30 -8.49
CA LYS A 68 10.86 -6.51 -9.49
C LYS A 68 10.18 -6.53 -10.87
N ASN A 69 9.69 -7.70 -11.27
CA ASN A 69 9.10 -7.92 -12.59
C ASN A 69 7.58 -7.68 -12.63
N ALA A 70 6.93 -7.38 -11.50
CA ALA A 70 5.49 -7.19 -11.45
C ALA A 70 5.02 -5.97 -12.28
N GLY A 71 5.89 -4.96 -12.46
CA GLY A 71 5.58 -3.79 -13.28
C GLY A 71 4.42 -2.95 -12.75
N VAL A 72 4.05 -3.12 -11.48
CA VAL A 72 2.90 -2.45 -10.86
C VAL A 72 3.30 -1.03 -10.51
N THR A 73 2.55 -0.04 -10.97
CA THR A 73 2.63 1.33 -10.46
C THR A 73 1.72 1.46 -9.26
N TRP A 74 2.27 1.85 -8.11
CA TRP A 74 1.50 2.00 -6.88
C TRP A 74 0.63 3.25 -6.93
N THR A 75 -0.65 3.05 -7.21
CA THR A 75 -1.75 4.01 -7.00
C THR A 75 -2.60 3.58 -5.80
N ASN A 76 -3.55 4.43 -5.40
CA ASN A 76 -4.52 4.11 -4.35
C ASN A 76 -5.24 2.77 -4.65
N ASP A 77 -5.66 2.56 -5.90
CA ASP A 77 -6.45 1.37 -6.27
C ASP A 77 -5.59 0.12 -6.36
N THR A 78 -4.38 0.22 -6.92
CA THR A 78 -3.46 -0.93 -6.96
C THR A 78 -3.01 -1.32 -5.55
N LEU A 79 -2.79 -0.36 -4.65
CA LEU A 79 -2.46 -0.63 -3.25
C LEU A 79 -3.63 -1.29 -2.54
N TYR A 80 -4.84 -0.75 -2.69
CA TYR A 80 -6.07 -1.34 -2.13
C TYR A 80 -6.25 -2.80 -2.56
N ASN A 81 -6.12 -3.08 -3.86
CA ASN A 81 -6.23 -4.43 -4.41
C ASN A 81 -5.09 -5.35 -3.95
N TYR A 82 -3.86 -4.84 -3.87
CA TYR A 82 -2.71 -5.58 -3.39
C TYR A 82 -2.87 -6.02 -1.93
N LEU A 83 -3.42 -5.14 -1.09
CA LEU A 83 -3.59 -5.38 0.33
C LEU A 83 -4.68 -6.41 0.66
N GLU A 84 -5.57 -6.76 -0.28
CA GLU A 84 -6.53 -7.86 -0.09
C GLU A 84 -5.85 -9.23 -0.02
N ASN A 85 -4.87 -9.45 -0.90
CA ASN A 85 -4.09 -10.68 -0.96
C ASN A 85 -2.77 -10.49 -1.73
N PRO A 86 -1.68 -10.08 -1.05
CA PRO A 86 -0.39 -9.83 -1.71
C PRO A 86 0.16 -11.02 -2.47
N LYS A 87 -0.06 -12.24 -1.97
CA LYS A 87 0.42 -13.48 -2.61
C LYS A 87 -0.34 -13.82 -3.88
N LYS A 88 -1.63 -13.45 -3.94
CA LYS A 88 -2.45 -13.62 -5.15
C LYS A 88 -2.14 -12.54 -6.18
N TYR A 89 -1.92 -11.31 -5.73
CA TYR A 89 -1.64 -10.17 -6.62
C TYR A 89 -0.22 -10.22 -7.20
N ILE A 90 0.80 -10.51 -6.39
CA ILE A 90 2.17 -10.77 -6.85
C ILE A 90 2.57 -12.19 -6.40
N PRO A 91 2.33 -13.21 -7.24
CA PRO A 91 2.75 -14.57 -6.95
C PRO A 91 4.24 -14.65 -6.67
N LYS A 92 4.63 -15.38 -5.62
CA LYS A 92 6.04 -15.50 -5.16
C LYS A 92 6.63 -14.19 -4.59
N THR A 93 5.79 -13.25 -4.15
CA THR A 93 6.24 -12.17 -3.27
C THR A 93 6.77 -12.75 -1.94
N LYS A 94 7.82 -12.12 -1.39
CA LYS A 94 8.38 -12.46 -0.08
C LYS A 94 7.61 -11.82 1.09
N MET A 95 6.61 -10.99 0.80
CA MET A 95 5.78 -10.38 1.83
C MET A 95 4.88 -11.44 2.49
N ALA A 96 5.19 -11.78 3.74
CA ALA A 96 4.44 -12.73 4.56
C ALA A 96 3.19 -12.08 5.19
N PHE A 97 2.30 -11.54 4.35
CA PHE A 97 1.05 -10.92 4.78
C PHE A 97 -0.15 -11.65 4.18
N ALA A 98 -1.15 -11.97 5.02
CA ALA A 98 -2.36 -12.67 4.61
C ALA A 98 -3.36 -11.78 3.84
N GLY A 99 -3.21 -10.46 3.96
CA GLY A 99 -4.12 -9.47 3.41
C GLY A 99 -5.22 -9.04 4.38
N PHE A 100 -5.83 -7.89 4.12
CA PHE A 100 -7.01 -7.39 4.80
C PHE A 100 -8.26 -7.84 4.03
N LYS A 101 -9.13 -8.64 4.67
CA LYS A 101 -10.35 -9.16 4.04
C LYS A 101 -11.50 -8.16 4.05
N ALA A 102 -11.59 -7.36 5.11
CA ALA A 102 -12.58 -6.30 5.22
C ALA A 102 -12.26 -5.18 4.22
N PRO A 103 -13.23 -4.76 3.38
CA PRO A 103 -13.07 -3.61 2.50
C PRO A 103 -12.75 -2.32 3.24
N GLN A 104 -13.34 -2.10 4.41
CA GLN A 104 -13.12 -0.90 5.23
C GLN A 104 -11.67 -0.85 5.74
N ASP A 105 -11.17 -1.92 6.38
CA ASP A 105 -9.78 -2.00 6.84
C ASP A 105 -8.77 -1.69 5.72
N ARG A 106 -9.06 -2.16 4.50
CA ARG A 106 -8.24 -1.86 3.32
C ARG A 106 -8.30 -0.39 2.94
N ALA A 107 -9.48 0.21 2.94
CA ALA A 107 -9.64 1.63 2.62
C ALA A 107 -8.92 2.50 3.66
N ASP A 108 -9.10 2.20 4.94
CA ASP A 108 -8.49 2.92 6.07
C ASP A 108 -6.96 2.86 6.01
N VAL A 109 -6.38 1.66 5.91
CA VAL A 109 -4.92 1.50 5.84
C VAL A 109 -4.34 2.10 4.55
N THR A 110 -5.06 2.04 3.43
CA THR A 110 -4.64 2.64 2.16
C THR A 110 -4.60 4.16 2.31
N ALA A 111 -5.65 4.76 2.89
CA ALA A 111 -5.70 6.20 3.15
C ALA A 111 -4.55 6.65 4.06
N TYR A 112 -4.29 5.91 5.13
CA TYR A 112 -3.15 6.19 6.00
C TYR A 112 -1.80 6.06 5.27
N ILE A 113 -1.57 4.98 4.51
CA ILE A 113 -0.30 4.80 3.79
C ILE A 113 -0.10 5.92 2.78
N VAL A 114 -1.14 6.29 2.01
CA VAL A 114 -1.06 7.36 1.02
C VAL A 114 -0.66 8.67 1.69
N LYS A 115 -1.31 9.02 2.81
CA LYS A 115 -1.00 10.24 3.57
C LYS A 115 0.42 10.18 4.16
N ALA A 116 0.71 9.16 4.95
CA ALA A 116 1.97 9.07 5.70
C ALA A 116 3.20 8.80 4.82
N ALA A 117 3.03 8.18 3.64
CA ALA A 117 4.14 7.98 2.69
C ALA A 117 4.57 9.28 2.00
N GLN A 118 3.80 10.36 2.14
CA GLN A 118 4.07 11.66 1.55
C GLN A 118 4.62 12.67 2.56
N GLU A 119 4.54 12.36 3.86
CA GLU A 119 5.05 13.16 4.99
C GLU A 119 6.53 12.85 5.28
#